data_AF-A0A7J4JLS7-F1
#
_entry.id   AF-A0A7J4JLS7-F1
#
_cell.length_a   1.000
_cell.length_b   1.000
_cell.length_c   1.000
_cell.angle_alpha   90.00
_cell.angle_beta   90.00
_cell.angle_gamma   90.00
#
_symmetry.space_group_name_H-M   'P 1'
#
loop_
_entity.id
_entity.type
_entity.pdbx_description
1 polymer ?
#
loop_
_entity_poly.entity_id
_entity_poly.type
_entity_poly.pdbx_seq_one_letter_code
_entity_poly.pdbx_strand_id
1 'polypeptide(L)'
;NTTIRNCQISNFESGIKIDSTTSATVRNNTVSNITGANGYGILLCNSASSLVTNNTVNSSGPAYTSIGLSCGGPINDNTVSNNIVYAYSEA
;
A
#
# COMPACT_ATOMS: atom_id res chain seq x y z
N ASN A 1 7.41 -3.47 15.64
CA ASN A 1 6.00 -3.47 15.22
C ASN A 1 5.59 -2.04 14.92
N THR A 2 5.30 -1.75 13.66
CA THR A 2 4.94 -0.41 13.17
C THR A 2 3.44 -0.35 12.89
N THR A 3 2.77 0.70 13.35
CA THR A 3 1.34 0.92 13.06
C THR A 3 1.15 2.24 12.34
N ILE A 4 0.49 2.20 11.18
CA ILE A 4 0.04 3.38 10.43
C ILE A 4 -1.48 3.32 10.36
N ARG A 5 -2.16 4.31 10.94
CA ARG A 5 -3.62 4.32 11.00
C ARG A 5 -4.24 5.71 10.97
N ASN A 6 -5.43 5.80 10.39
CA ASN A 6 -6.24 7.01 10.35
C ASN A 6 -5.52 8.19 9.67
N CYS A 7 -4.67 7.90 8.67
CA CYS A 7 -3.94 8.90 7.92
C CYS A 7 -4.63 9.22 6.58
N GLN A 8 -4.52 10.47 6.16
CA GLN A 8 -4.78 10.92 4.79
C GLN A 8 -3.43 11.16 4.11
N ILE A 9 -3.11 10.41 3.07
CA ILE A 9 -1.80 10.42 2.41
C ILE A 9 -2.03 10.69 0.92
N SER A 10 -1.42 11.75 0.39
CA SER A 10 -1.66 12.17 -0.99
C SER A 10 -0.47 12.90 -1.62
N ASN A 11 -0.37 12.85 -2.95
CA ASN A 11 0.61 13.60 -3.75
C ASN A 11 2.06 13.15 -3.51
N PHE A 12 2.27 11.85 -3.34
CA PHE A 12 3.60 11.24 -3.19
C PHE A 12 3.89 10.27 -4.34
N GLU A 13 5.17 10.00 -4.57
CA GLU A 13 5.60 8.96 -5.51
C GLU A 13 5.08 7.57 -5.09
N SER A 14 5.06 7.30 -3.78
CA SER A 14 4.38 6.14 -3.18
C SER A 14 3.74 6.59 -1.88
N GLY A 15 2.56 6.05 -1.56
CA GLY A 15 1.79 6.46 -0.38
C GLY A 15 2.37 5.91 0.92
N ILE A 16 2.21 4.61 1.13
CA ILE A 16 2.75 3.90 2.29
C ILE A 16 3.72 2.84 1.80
N LYS A 17 5.01 2.97 2.15
CA LYS A 17 5.99 1.91 1.95
C LYS A 17 6.46 1.39 3.31
N ILE A 18 6.28 0.09 3.56
CA ILE A 18 6.88 -0.63 4.67
C ILE A 18 8.01 -1.49 4.07
N ASP A 19 9.22 -1.34 4.60
CA ASP A 19 10.40 -2.05 4.10
C ASP A 19 11.07 -2.81 5.24
N SER A 20 11.41 -4.07 4.99
CA SER A 20 12.26 -4.90 5.84
C SER A 20 11.76 -5.01 7.29
N THR A 21 10.44 -5.26 7.47
CA THR A 21 9.83 -5.42 8.79
C THR A 21 9.30 -6.83 9.03
N THR A 22 9.37 -7.29 10.28
CA THR A 22 8.81 -8.59 10.67
C THR A 22 7.32 -8.54 10.99
N SER A 23 6.77 -7.34 11.25
CA SER A 23 5.34 -7.14 11.45
C SER A 23 4.98 -5.65 11.43
N ALA A 24 3.98 -5.30 10.63
CA ALA A 24 3.33 -4.00 10.63
C ALA A 24 1.79 -4.13 10.58
N THR A 25 1.11 -3.06 11.00
CA THR A 25 -0.32 -2.89 10.75
C THR A 25 -0.58 -1.58 10.02
N VAL A 26 -1.17 -1.67 8.83
CA VAL A 26 -1.61 -0.53 8.02
C VAL A 26 -3.13 -0.60 7.93
N ARG A 27 -3.84 0.28 8.66
CA ARG A 27 -5.30 0.23 8.71
C ARG A 27 -6.01 1.57 8.71
N ASN A 28 -7.20 1.63 8.12
CA ASN A 28 -8.05 2.83 8.14
C ASN A 28 -7.35 4.07 7.55
N ASN A 29 -6.51 3.91 6.53
CA ASN A 29 -5.88 5.03 5.83
C ASN A 29 -6.56 5.32 4.49
N THR A 30 -6.52 6.56 4.06
CA THR A 30 -6.85 6.96 2.70
C THR A 30 -5.57 7.35 1.99
N VAL A 31 -5.25 6.66 0.91
CA VAL A 31 -4.10 6.92 0.05
C VAL A 31 -4.62 7.34 -1.33
N SER A 32 -4.17 8.49 -1.84
CA SER A 32 -4.65 9.04 -3.11
C SER A 32 -3.55 9.78 -3.87
N ASN A 33 -3.79 10.11 -5.16
CA ASN A 33 -2.91 10.95 -5.98
C ASN A 33 -1.45 10.48 -5.96
N ILE A 34 -1.23 9.19 -6.22
CA ILE A 34 0.13 8.67 -6.38
C ILE A 34 0.66 9.12 -7.75
N THR A 35 1.81 9.79 -7.78
CA THR A 35 2.32 10.50 -8.97
C THR A 35 3.55 9.85 -9.61
N GLY A 36 4.16 8.86 -8.95
CA GLY A 36 5.37 8.20 -9.44
C GLY A 36 5.08 7.19 -10.53
N ALA A 37 5.87 7.17 -11.62
CA ALA A 37 5.70 6.24 -12.76
C ALA A 37 5.62 4.74 -12.36
N ASN A 38 6.24 4.36 -11.24
CA ASN A 38 6.20 3.01 -10.67
C ASN A 38 5.67 3.03 -9.22
N GLY A 39 4.83 4.01 -8.92
CA GLY A 39 4.35 4.31 -7.58
C GLY A 39 3.41 3.24 -7.04
N TYR A 40 3.49 3.05 -5.73
CA TYR A 40 2.59 2.18 -4.99
C TYR A 40 1.69 3.00 -4.06
N GLY A 41 0.41 2.67 -4.01
CA GLY A 41 -0.46 3.17 -2.95
C GLY A 41 0.01 2.67 -1.58
N ILE A 42 0.04 1.35 -1.42
CA ILE A 42 0.61 0.66 -0.26
C ILE A 42 1.55 -0.43 -0.76
N LEU A 43 2.80 -0.43 -0.32
CA LEU A 43 3.80 -1.47 -0.62
C LEU A 43 4.32 -2.09 0.67
N LEU A 44 4.22 -3.41 0.77
CA LEU A 44 5.01 -4.22 1.70
C LEU A 44 6.20 -4.82 0.95
N CYS A 45 7.40 -4.37 1.29
CA CYS A 45 8.67 -4.80 0.69
C CYS A 45 9.49 -5.56 1.74
N ASN A 46 9.91 -6.79 1.43
CA ASN A 46 10.66 -7.67 2.34
C ASN A 46 10.04 -7.76 3.74
N SER A 47 8.70 -7.76 3.81
CA SER A 47 7.98 -7.65 5.07
C SER A 47 7.00 -8.80 5.23
N ALA A 48 7.12 -9.53 6.32
CA ALA A 48 6.26 -10.68 6.65
C ALA A 48 5.24 -10.32 7.73
N SER A 49 4.27 -11.22 7.95
CA SER A 49 3.34 -11.19 9.10
C SER A 49 2.70 -9.83 9.38
N SER A 50 2.34 -9.11 8.32
CA SER A 50 1.75 -7.77 8.38
C SER A 50 0.28 -7.79 7.99
N LEU A 51 -0.47 -6.84 8.56
CA LEU A 51 -1.91 -6.67 8.31
C LEU A 51 -2.15 -5.36 7.56
N VAL A 52 -2.70 -5.45 6.35
CA VAL A 52 -3.15 -4.30 5.55
C VAL A 52 -4.66 -4.39 5.40
N THR A 53 -5.40 -3.58 6.14
CA THR A 53 -6.86 -3.71 6.20
C THR A 53 -7.63 -2.40 6.30
N ASN A 54 -8.85 -2.34 5.75
CA ASN A 54 -9.73 -1.17 5.82
C ASN A 54 -9.09 0.11 5.25
N ASN A 55 -8.19 0.00 4.28
CA ASN A 55 -7.63 1.18 3.62
C ASN A 55 -8.41 1.49 2.34
N THR A 56 -8.49 2.77 2.00
CA THR A 56 -8.99 3.24 0.70
C THR A 56 -7.79 3.69 -0.12
N VAL A 57 -7.55 3.09 -1.27
CA VAL A 57 -6.40 3.39 -2.13
C VAL A 57 -6.88 3.77 -3.52
N ASN A 58 -6.54 4.99 -3.94
CA ASN A 58 -6.83 5.54 -5.26
C ASN A 58 -5.52 5.93 -5.96
N SER A 59 -5.04 5.06 -6.84
CA SER A 59 -3.85 5.31 -7.65
C SER A 59 -4.27 5.85 -9.02
N SER A 60 -3.79 7.04 -9.40
CA SER A 60 -4.35 7.81 -10.53
C SER A 60 -3.59 7.67 -11.85
N GLY A 61 -3.20 6.46 -12.27
CA GLY A 61 -2.48 6.29 -13.53
C GLY A 61 -2.15 4.85 -13.92
N PRO A 62 -1.81 4.63 -15.21
CA PRO A 62 -1.88 3.33 -15.87
C PRO A 62 -0.82 2.32 -15.42
N ALA A 63 0.30 2.78 -14.84
CA ALA A 63 1.40 1.93 -14.40
C ALA A 63 1.43 1.70 -12.88
N TYR A 64 0.41 2.15 -12.15
CA TYR A 64 0.46 2.17 -10.69
C TYR A 64 -0.14 0.92 -10.07
N THR A 65 0.49 0.46 -9.00
CA THR A 65 -0.02 -0.64 -8.18
C THR A 65 -0.68 -0.07 -6.93
N SER A 66 -1.96 -0.33 -6.71
CA SER A 66 -2.64 0.17 -5.52
C SER A 66 -2.12 -0.48 -4.25
N ILE A 67 -2.13 -1.81 -4.16
CA ILE A 67 -1.54 -2.54 -3.02
C ILE A 67 -0.61 -3.62 -3.57
N GLY A 68 0.66 -3.57 -3.19
CA GLY A 68 1.71 -4.49 -3.63
C GLY A 68 2.36 -5.22 -2.46
N LEU A 69 2.63 -6.50 -2.65
CA LEU A 69 3.47 -7.32 -1.78
C LEU A 69 4.62 -7.82 -2.64
N SER A 70 5.76 -7.15 -2.55
CA SER A 70 6.86 -7.33 -3.49
C SER A 70 8.14 -6.81 -2.88
N CYS A 71 9.19 -7.64 -2.99
CA CYS A 71 10.63 -7.36 -3.04
C CYS A 71 11.33 -8.65 -2.58
N GLY A 72 12.44 -9.03 -3.21
CA GLY A 72 13.05 -10.39 -3.19
C GLY A 72 13.41 -11.06 -1.85
N GLY A 73 12.98 -10.53 -0.71
CA GLY A 73 12.99 -11.15 0.61
C GLY A 73 11.62 -11.72 1.03
N PRO A 74 11.43 -12.01 2.33
CA PRO A 74 10.24 -12.70 2.84
C PRO A 74 8.99 -11.80 2.79
N ILE A 75 7.90 -12.35 2.25
CA ILE A 75 6.56 -11.73 2.19
C ILE A 75 5.46 -12.68 2.69
N ASN A 76 5.84 -13.69 3.47
CA ASN A 76 4.92 -14.71 4.00
C ASN A 76 3.98 -14.15 5.08
N ASP A 77 2.84 -14.82 5.25
CA ASP A 77 1.87 -14.61 6.34
C ASP A 77 1.29 -13.20 6.43
N ASN A 78 1.35 -12.44 5.34
CA ASN A 78 0.68 -11.16 5.24
C ASN A 78 -0.81 -11.34 4.99
N THR A 79 -1.63 -10.54 5.66
CA THR A 79 -3.07 -10.48 5.44
C THR A 79 -3.44 -9.15 4.80
N VAL A 80 -4.01 -9.20 3.59
CA VAL A 80 -4.59 -8.06 2.89
C VAL A 80 -6.09 -8.28 2.79
N SER A 81 -6.89 -7.50 3.51
CA SER A 81 -8.34 -7.72 3.60
C SER A 81 -9.12 -6.42 3.73
N ASN A 82 -10.36 -6.38 3.23
CA ASN A 82 -11.27 -5.23 3.40
C ASN A 82 -10.70 -3.89 2.91
N ASN A 83 -9.82 -3.89 1.90
CA ASN A 83 -9.33 -2.65 1.30
C ASN A 83 -10.21 -2.29 0.10
N ILE A 84 -10.51 -1.01 -0.04
CA ILE A 84 -11.18 -0.47 -1.24
C ILE A 84 -10.08 0.02 -2.16
N VAL A 85 -9.97 -0.58 -3.34
CA VAL A 85 -9.00 -0.22 -4.36
C VAL A 85 -9.73 0.29 -5.59
N TYR A 86 -9.46 1.52 -5.98
CA TYR A 86 -9.93 2.05 -7.26
C TYR A 86 -8.92 1.68 -8.34
N ALA A 87 -9.41 1.03 -9.40
CA ALA A 87 -8.64 0.79 -10.60
C ALA A 87 -8.58 2.08 -11.43
N TYR A 88 -7.45 2.31 -12.08
CA TYR A 88 -7.37 3.33 -13.11
C TYR A 88 -8.21 2.90 -14.32
N SER A 89 -9.15 3.74 -14.75
CA SER A 89 -9.82 3.60 -16.05
C SER A 89 -9.43 4.77 -16.93
N GLU A 90 -8.83 4.51 -18.09
CA GLU A 90 -8.76 5.53 -19.14
C GLU A 90 -10.18 5.76 -19.70
N ALA A 91 -10.54 7.03 -19.87
CA ALA A 91 -11.78 7.45 -20.50
C ALA A 91 -11.64 7.41 -22.03
#